data_AF-A0A2E6J402-F1
#
_entry.id   AF-A0A2E6J402-F1
#
_cell.length_a   1.000
_cell.length_b   1.000
_cell.length_c   1.000
_cell.angle_alpha   90.00
_cell.angle_beta   90.00
_cell.angle_gamma   90.00
#
_symmetry.space_group_name_H-M   'P 1'
#
loop_
_entity.id
_entity.type
_entity.pdbx_description
1 polymer ?
#
loop_
_entity_poly.entity_id
_entity_poly.type
_entity_poly.pdbx_seq_one_letter_code
_entity_poly.pdbx_strand_id
1 'polypeptide(L)'
;MAIIAAIFLITSSTAAQEPVYWDVVDDIRSEGFDNSHVMESAGYLADVIGPRFTGSPNMRQAQEWALARMTEFGLSSVEKEAWGEETVGWEIQRVSVHMTAPDYQMVIAYPFALTPGTSGPIVTNAVIATIRTSEDFDRYRGQLDGAVVLSTPPMPM
;
A
#
# COMPACT_ATOMS: atom_id res chain seq x y z
N MET A 1 -65.96 -40.89 -5.89
CA MET A 1 -64.87 -40.09 -5.28
C MET A 1 -63.61 -40.33 -6.08
N ALA A 2 -63.24 -39.41 -6.97
CA ALA A 2 -61.96 -39.42 -7.66
C ALA A 2 -61.45 -37.98 -7.66
N ILE A 3 -60.37 -37.74 -6.95
CA ILE A 3 -59.75 -36.42 -6.80
C ILE A 3 -58.81 -36.22 -7.99
N ILE A 4 -59.16 -35.31 -8.89
CA ILE A 4 -58.25 -34.83 -9.93
C ILE A 4 -57.45 -33.68 -9.31
N ALA A 5 -56.20 -33.95 -8.92
CA ALA A 5 -55.27 -32.92 -8.50
C ALA A 5 -54.66 -32.27 -9.75
N ALA A 6 -55.11 -31.06 -10.09
CA ALA A 6 -54.50 -30.25 -11.13
C ALA A 6 -53.19 -29.65 -10.59
N ILE A 7 -52.06 -30.14 -11.10
CA ILE A 7 -50.75 -29.52 -10.87
C ILE A 7 -50.70 -28.25 -11.73
N PHE A 8 -50.87 -27.09 -11.11
CA PHE A 8 -50.54 -25.81 -11.73
C PHE A 8 -49.00 -25.72 -11.80
N LEU A 9 -48.43 -25.81 -13.00
CA LEU A 9 -47.07 -25.35 -13.24
C LEU A 9 -47.03 -23.85 -13.00
N ILE A 10 -46.38 -23.42 -11.92
CA ILE A 10 -46.02 -22.01 -11.73
C ILE A 10 -44.96 -21.72 -12.81
N THR A 11 -45.36 -21.05 -13.89
CA THR A 11 -44.43 -20.44 -14.83
C THR A 11 -43.64 -19.39 -14.06
N SER A 12 -42.37 -19.68 -13.77
CA SER A 12 -41.45 -18.72 -13.17
C SER A 12 -41.42 -17.47 -14.06
N SER A 13 -41.93 -16.35 -13.55
CA SER A 13 -41.88 -15.05 -14.21
C SER A 13 -40.43 -14.69 -14.50
N THR A 14 -40.01 -14.71 -15.77
CA THR A 14 -38.74 -14.15 -16.26
C THR A 14 -38.75 -12.60 -16.30
N ALA A 15 -39.54 -11.96 -15.44
CA ALA A 15 -39.80 -10.52 -15.46
C ALA A 15 -39.21 -9.80 -14.23
N ALA A 16 -37.93 -10.05 -13.96
CA ALA A 16 -37.18 -9.31 -12.92
C ALA A 16 -35.75 -8.95 -13.35
N GLN A 17 -35.40 -9.04 -14.64
CA GLN A 17 -34.13 -8.51 -15.13
C GLN A 17 -34.34 -7.05 -15.51
N GLU A 18 -33.58 -6.14 -14.88
CA GLU A 18 -33.54 -4.74 -15.30
C GLU A 18 -33.18 -4.66 -16.80
N PRO A 19 -33.82 -3.75 -17.57
CA PRO A 19 -33.47 -3.56 -18.96
C PRO A 19 -32.02 -3.11 -19.08
N VAL A 20 -31.24 -3.79 -19.93
CA VAL A 20 -29.86 -3.41 -20.23
C VAL A 20 -29.86 -2.36 -21.33
N TYR A 21 -29.31 -1.19 -21.02
CA TYR A 21 -29.13 -0.08 -21.97
C TYR A 21 -27.77 -0.22 -22.66
N TRP A 22 -27.75 -0.92 -23.80
CA TRP A 22 -26.50 -1.25 -24.51
C TRP A 22 -25.77 -0.03 -25.07
N ASP A 23 -26.51 1.00 -25.45
CA ASP A 23 -26.00 2.31 -25.83
C ASP A 23 -25.15 2.93 -24.71
N VAL A 24 -25.67 2.95 -23.48
CA VAL A 24 -24.94 3.45 -22.31
C VAL A 24 -23.70 2.60 -22.02
N VAL A 25 -23.80 1.27 -22.17
CA VAL A 25 -22.66 0.36 -21.98
C VAL A 25 -21.56 0.64 -23.01
N ASP A 26 -21.91 0.91 -24.25
CA ASP A 26 -20.96 1.22 -25.31
C ASP A 26 -20.32 2.60 -25.09
N ASP A 27 -21.07 3.59 -24.62
CA ASP A 27 -20.53 4.90 -24.20
C ASP A 27 -19.51 4.76 -23.07
N ILE A 28 -19.80 3.96 -22.04
CA ILE A 28 -18.87 3.68 -20.93
C ILE A 28 -17.59 2.99 -21.44
N ARG A 29 -17.71 2.06 -22.39
CA ARG A 29 -16.56 1.39 -23.00
C ARG A 29 -15.70 2.36 -23.79
N SER A 30 -16.33 3.21 -24.61
CA SER A 30 -15.64 4.25 -25.38
C SER A 30 -14.86 5.17 -24.45
N GLU A 31 -15.47 5.62 -23.34
CA GLU A 31 -14.77 6.44 -22.36
C GLU A 31 -13.60 5.70 -21.69
N GLY A 32 -13.78 4.41 -21.35
CA GLY A 32 -12.76 3.60 -20.71
C GLY A 32 -11.56 3.24 -21.59
N PHE A 33 -11.77 3.05 -22.91
CA PHE A 33 -10.74 2.58 -23.84
C PHE A 33 -10.20 3.67 -24.76
N ASP A 34 -11.05 4.55 -25.29
CA ASP A 34 -10.69 5.54 -26.30
C ASP A 34 -10.37 6.91 -25.69
N ASN A 35 -11.02 7.29 -24.58
CA ASN A 35 -10.80 8.55 -23.86
C ASN A 35 -10.18 8.35 -22.46
N SER A 36 -9.43 7.25 -22.27
CA SER A 36 -8.95 6.88 -20.94
C SER A 36 -7.94 7.86 -20.34
N HIS A 37 -8.24 8.38 -19.14
CA HIS A 37 -7.31 9.19 -18.33
C HIS A 37 -6.50 8.38 -17.29
N VAL A 38 -6.56 7.05 -17.36
CA VAL A 38 -5.98 6.18 -16.32
C VAL A 38 -4.46 6.32 -16.23
N MET A 39 -3.77 6.39 -17.37
CA MET A 39 -2.30 6.45 -17.40
C MET A 39 -1.78 7.80 -16.94
N GLU A 40 -2.47 8.88 -17.29
CA GLU A 40 -2.18 10.22 -16.79
C GLU A 40 -2.33 10.28 -15.27
N SER A 41 -3.45 9.79 -14.75
CA SER A 41 -3.75 9.76 -13.31
C SER A 41 -2.74 8.90 -12.55
N ALA A 42 -2.44 7.70 -13.06
CA ALA A 42 -1.45 6.80 -12.47
C ALA A 42 -0.06 7.42 -12.48
N GLY A 43 0.35 8.04 -13.59
CA GLY A 43 1.62 8.74 -13.72
C GLY A 43 1.74 9.91 -12.73
N TYR A 44 0.71 10.76 -12.61
CA TYR A 44 0.73 11.86 -11.65
C TYR A 44 0.87 11.36 -10.21
N LEU A 45 0.09 10.34 -9.84
CA LEU A 45 0.15 9.72 -8.52
C LEU A 45 1.50 9.05 -8.22
N ALA A 46 2.14 8.45 -9.23
CA ALA A 46 3.39 7.69 -9.06
C ALA A 46 4.65 8.57 -9.17
N ASP A 47 4.67 9.51 -10.11
CA ASP A 47 5.88 10.24 -10.48
C ASP A 47 5.91 11.67 -9.90
N VAL A 48 4.74 12.30 -9.74
CA VAL A 48 4.64 13.65 -9.17
C VAL A 48 4.44 13.61 -7.66
N ILE A 49 3.48 12.80 -7.19
CA ILE A 49 3.21 12.67 -5.74
C ILE A 49 4.14 11.62 -5.11
N GLY A 50 4.26 10.45 -5.74
CA GLY A 50 5.17 9.41 -5.28
C GLY A 50 4.69 8.60 -4.06
N PRO A 51 5.63 8.10 -3.22
CA PRO A 51 5.32 7.28 -2.06
C PRO A 51 4.41 8.01 -1.08
N ARG A 52 3.35 7.33 -0.64
CA ARG A 52 2.24 7.93 0.12
C ARG A 52 1.81 7.03 1.28
N PHE A 53 2.75 6.77 2.19
CA PHE A 53 2.52 6.00 3.42
C PHE A 53 1.38 6.62 4.25
N THR A 54 0.65 5.81 5.01
CA THR A 54 -0.48 6.30 5.82
C THR A 54 -0.03 7.39 6.80
N GLY A 55 -0.73 8.53 6.79
CA GLY A 55 -0.39 9.71 7.61
C GLY A 55 0.76 10.56 7.06
N SER A 56 1.44 10.15 6.00
CA SER A 56 2.52 10.95 5.38
C SER A 56 2.00 12.25 4.75
N PRO A 57 2.88 13.26 4.54
CA PRO A 57 2.53 14.46 3.79
C PRO A 57 2.01 14.16 2.38
N ASN A 58 2.64 13.20 1.68
CA ASN A 58 2.25 12.81 0.32
C ASN A 58 0.89 12.11 0.26
N MET A 59 0.46 11.40 1.32
CA MET A 59 -0.91 10.88 1.40
C MET A 59 -1.92 12.02 1.41
N ARG A 60 -1.68 13.08 2.20
CA ARG A 60 -2.55 14.26 2.25
C ARG A 60 -2.61 14.97 0.89
N GLN A 61 -1.46 15.12 0.24
CA GLN A 61 -1.39 15.66 -1.12
C GLN A 61 -2.16 14.81 -2.13
N ALA A 62 -2.04 13.48 -2.08
CA ALA A 62 -2.78 12.56 -2.95
C ALA A 62 -4.29 12.67 -2.75
N GLN A 63 -4.73 12.80 -1.50
CA GLN A 63 -6.15 13.00 -1.19
C GLN A 63 -6.64 14.32 -1.77
N GLU A 64 -5.95 15.43 -1.53
CA GLU A 64 -6.32 16.74 -2.08
C GLU A 64 -6.38 16.74 -3.62
N TRP A 65 -5.40 16.10 -4.26
CA TRP A 65 -5.40 15.92 -5.71
C TRP A 65 -6.59 15.09 -6.19
N ALA A 66 -6.92 13.99 -5.52
CA ALA A 66 -8.05 13.14 -5.89
C ALA A 66 -9.39 13.89 -5.76
N LEU A 67 -9.57 14.68 -4.69
CA LEU A 67 -10.75 15.52 -4.51
C LEU A 67 -10.88 16.52 -5.67
N ALA A 68 -9.80 17.21 -6.02
CA ALA A 68 -9.80 18.16 -7.13
C ALA A 68 -10.16 17.48 -8.47
N ARG A 69 -9.58 16.29 -8.73
CA ARG A 69 -9.86 15.54 -9.97
C ARG A 69 -11.31 15.07 -10.05
N MET A 70 -11.88 14.62 -8.92
CA MET A 70 -13.30 14.25 -8.84
C MET A 70 -14.21 15.45 -9.09
N THR A 71 -13.89 16.62 -8.53
CA THR A 71 -14.64 17.86 -8.80
C THR A 71 -14.54 18.27 -10.28
N GLU A 72 -13.36 18.17 -10.90
CA GLU A 72 -13.16 18.46 -12.32
C GLU A 72 -14.01 17.56 -13.23
N PHE A 73 -14.15 16.28 -12.86
CA PHE A 73 -15.04 15.33 -13.54
C PHE A 73 -16.54 15.63 -13.33
N GLY A 74 -16.89 16.64 -12.54
CA GLY A 74 -18.28 17.06 -12.32
C GLY A 74 -19.01 16.30 -11.22
N LEU A 75 -18.30 15.59 -10.33
CA LEU A 75 -18.92 14.95 -9.17
C LEU A 75 -19.42 16.00 -8.17
N SER A 76 -20.64 15.83 -7.66
CA SER A 76 -21.33 16.83 -6.84
C SER A 76 -21.12 16.70 -5.33
N SER A 77 -20.72 15.52 -4.85
CA SER A 77 -20.57 15.21 -3.41
C SER A 77 -19.19 14.61 -3.15
N VAL A 78 -18.16 15.46 -3.18
CA VAL A 78 -16.76 15.06 -3.03
C VAL A 78 -16.25 15.53 -1.67
N GLU A 79 -15.99 14.59 -0.77
CA GLU A 79 -15.49 14.88 0.58
C GLU A 79 -14.48 13.84 1.06
N LYS A 80 -13.68 14.23 2.07
CA LYS A 80 -12.79 13.30 2.77
C LYS A 80 -13.52 12.73 3.98
N GLU A 81 -13.63 11.42 4.02
CA GLU A 81 -14.08 10.71 5.22
C GLU A 81 -12.90 10.38 6.12
N ALA A 82 -13.01 10.73 7.40
CA ALA A 82 -12.01 10.35 8.39
C ALA A 82 -12.07 8.83 8.64
N TRP A 83 -10.90 8.20 8.69
CA TRP A 83 -10.77 6.78 9.01
C TRP A 83 -9.79 6.59 10.17
N GLY A 84 -10.29 6.02 11.27
CA GLY A 84 -9.50 5.80 12.48
C GLY A 84 -9.17 7.07 13.27
N GLU A 85 -8.32 6.92 14.27
CA GLU A 85 -7.70 8.07 14.95
C GLU A 85 -6.55 8.63 14.11
N GLU A 86 -6.25 9.92 14.26
CA GLU A 86 -5.11 10.53 13.56
C GLU A 86 -3.81 9.86 14.02
N THR A 87 -3.18 9.14 13.09
CA THR A 87 -1.96 8.38 13.36
C THR A 87 -0.71 9.24 13.22
N VAL A 88 0.37 8.87 13.90
CA VAL A 88 1.67 9.50 13.70
C VAL A 88 2.13 9.21 12.26
N GLY A 89 2.22 10.25 11.45
CA GLY A 89 2.76 10.17 10.10
C GLY A 89 4.24 9.78 10.11
N TRP A 90 4.68 9.08 9.06
CA TRP A 90 6.07 8.68 8.89
C TRP A 90 6.50 8.82 7.43
N GLU A 91 7.72 9.28 7.23
CA GLU A 91 8.36 9.39 5.91
C GLU A 91 9.87 9.16 6.03
N ILE A 92 10.48 8.74 4.91
CA ILE A 92 11.93 8.59 4.82
C ILE A 92 12.51 9.90 4.31
N GLN A 93 13.14 10.68 5.18
CA GLN A 93 13.82 11.91 4.78
C GLN A 93 15.25 11.65 4.27
N ARG A 94 15.99 10.78 4.97
CA ARG A 94 17.35 10.39 4.60
C ARG A 94 17.69 9.04 5.23
N VAL A 95 18.31 8.17 4.44
CA VAL A 95 18.98 6.96 4.93
C VAL A 95 20.35 6.86 4.26
N SER A 96 21.36 6.50 5.04
CA SER A 96 22.74 6.36 4.57
C SER A 96 23.40 5.28 5.41
N VAL A 97 23.81 4.19 4.78
CA VAL A 97 24.51 3.10 5.47
C VAL A 97 25.77 2.79 4.69
N HIS A 98 26.89 2.76 5.40
CA HIS A 98 28.21 2.58 4.81
C HIS A 98 28.98 1.57 5.66
N MET A 99 29.52 0.54 5.03
CA MET A 99 30.54 -0.29 5.63
C MET A 99 31.86 0.46 5.46
N THR A 100 32.52 0.81 6.56
CA THR A 100 33.77 1.60 6.53
C THR A 100 35.04 0.75 6.64
N ALA A 101 34.89 -0.52 7.05
CA ALA A 101 35.97 -1.49 7.17
C ALA A 101 35.43 -2.93 6.93
N PRO A 102 36.25 -3.88 6.47
CA PRO A 102 37.66 -3.71 6.09
C PRO A 102 37.84 -2.89 4.80
N ASP A 103 36.89 -2.98 3.88
CA ASP A 103 36.85 -2.20 2.64
C ASP A 103 35.59 -1.35 2.61
N TYR A 104 35.73 -0.10 2.15
CA TYR A 104 34.58 0.81 2.08
C TYR A 104 33.54 0.32 1.07
N GLN A 105 32.28 0.21 1.50
CA GLN A 105 31.15 -0.09 0.63
C GLN A 105 29.92 0.73 1.03
N MET A 106 29.20 1.24 0.03
CA MET A 106 27.85 1.76 0.24
C MET A 106 26.88 0.60 0.37
N VAL A 107 26.02 0.64 1.38
CA VAL A 107 25.00 -0.38 1.62
C VAL A 107 23.65 0.17 1.22
N ILE A 108 22.98 -0.51 0.30
CA ILE A 108 21.58 -0.20 -0.04
C ILE A 108 20.73 -0.65 1.15
N ALA A 109 20.13 0.32 1.84
CA ALA A 109 19.32 0.07 3.02
C ALA A 109 18.11 0.98 3.03
N TYR A 110 17.01 0.47 3.58
CA TYR A 110 15.80 1.22 3.85
C TYR A 110 15.40 1.00 5.31
N PRO A 111 14.95 2.04 6.03
CA PRO A 111 14.41 1.87 7.36
C PRO A 111 13.10 1.08 7.30
N PHE A 112 12.83 0.30 8.35
CA PHE A 112 11.49 -0.22 8.56
C PHE A 112 10.52 0.93 8.88
N ALA A 113 9.28 0.81 8.42
CA ALA A 113 8.27 1.81 8.69
C ALA A 113 8.09 2.02 10.20
N LEU A 114 7.80 3.28 10.60
CA LEU A 114 7.56 3.69 11.98
C LEU A 114 8.78 3.61 12.92
N THR A 115 9.99 3.34 12.42
CA THR A 115 11.20 3.47 13.24
C THR A 115 11.64 4.93 13.36
N PRO A 116 12.19 5.34 14.51
CA PRO A 116 12.78 6.67 14.66
C PRO A 116 14.08 6.78 13.85
N GLY A 117 14.44 8.02 13.51
CA GLY A 117 15.78 8.33 13.05
C GLY A 117 16.82 8.23 14.17
N THR A 118 18.10 8.32 13.81
CA THR A 118 19.21 8.40 14.76
C THR A 118 19.54 9.86 15.08
N SER A 119 20.08 10.14 16.28
CA SER A 119 20.55 11.48 16.68
C SER A 119 21.90 11.84 16.04
N GLY A 120 22.04 11.59 14.74
CA GLY A 120 23.28 11.70 13.97
C GLY A 120 23.84 10.34 13.52
N PRO A 121 24.98 10.34 12.81
CA PRO A 121 25.60 9.10 12.33
C PRO A 121 26.03 8.19 13.49
N ILE A 122 25.72 6.89 13.37
CA ILE A 122 26.19 5.85 14.29
C ILE A 122 27.31 5.10 13.58
N VAL A 123 28.49 5.02 14.21
CA VAL A 123 29.64 4.26 13.70
C VAL A 123 29.97 3.18 14.73
N THR A 124 29.73 1.92 14.39
CA THR A 124 29.95 0.77 15.27
C THR A 124 30.21 -0.50 14.46
N ASN A 125 30.55 -1.58 15.15
CA ASN A 125 30.73 -2.89 14.55
C ASN A 125 29.38 -3.50 14.14
N ALA A 126 29.39 -4.17 12.99
CA ALA A 126 28.30 -5.04 12.60
C ALA A 126 28.58 -6.48 13.06
N VAL A 127 27.57 -7.16 13.59
CA VAL A 127 27.64 -8.56 14.02
C VAL A 127 26.55 -9.38 13.35
N ILE A 128 26.88 -10.60 12.90
CA ILE A 128 25.88 -11.54 12.42
C ILE A 128 25.32 -12.29 13.64
N ALA A 129 24.02 -12.15 13.88
CA ALA A 129 23.30 -12.91 14.88
C ALA A 129 22.04 -13.47 14.25
N THR A 130 22.05 -14.76 13.88
CA THR A 130 20.87 -15.41 13.31
C THR A 130 19.83 -15.60 14.40
N ILE A 131 18.80 -14.74 14.40
CA ILE A 131 17.69 -14.74 15.35
C ILE A 131 16.41 -15.00 14.56
N ARG A 132 15.82 -16.18 14.74
CA ARG A 132 14.61 -16.63 14.03
C ARG A 132 13.46 -16.90 14.98
N THR A 133 13.76 -17.31 16.21
CA THR A 133 12.77 -17.58 17.25
C THR A 133 13.06 -16.80 18.53
N SER A 134 12.11 -16.81 19.47
CA SER A 134 12.29 -16.23 20.80
C SER A 134 13.44 -16.86 21.59
N GLU A 135 13.67 -18.14 21.40
CA GLU A 135 14.69 -18.90 22.13
C GLU A 135 16.11 -18.52 21.68
N ASP A 136 16.27 -18.07 20.44
CA ASP A 136 17.56 -17.60 19.92
C ASP A 136 18.10 -16.39 20.71
N PHE A 137 17.22 -15.58 21.33
CA PHE A 137 17.65 -14.44 22.16
C PHE A 137 18.48 -14.87 23.36
N ASP A 138 18.25 -16.07 23.91
CA ASP A 138 19.01 -16.56 25.06
C ASP A 138 20.48 -16.75 24.72
N ARG A 139 20.78 -17.16 23.48
CA ARG A 139 22.14 -17.35 22.96
C ARG A 139 22.93 -16.04 22.87
N TYR A 140 22.25 -14.93 22.56
CA TYR A 140 22.89 -13.63 22.32
C TYR A 140 22.71 -12.62 23.47
N ARG A 141 22.07 -13.04 24.57
CA ARG A 141 21.82 -12.15 25.72
C ARG A 141 23.13 -11.54 26.22
N GLY A 142 23.16 -10.21 26.30
CA GLY A 142 24.30 -9.43 26.76
C GLY A 142 25.48 -9.30 25.77
N GLN A 143 25.34 -9.80 24.53
CA GLN A 143 26.44 -9.80 23.55
C GLN A 143 26.27 -8.77 22.42
N LEU A 144 25.06 -8.23 22.23
CA LEU A 144 24.71 -7.39 21.07
C LEU A 144 24.66 -5.88 21.39
N ASP A 145 25.00 -5.49 22.61
CA ASP A 145 24.92 -4.10 23.02
C ASP A 145 25.87 -3.22 22.18
N GLY A 146 25.35 -2.09 21.71
CA GLY A 146 26.06 -1.14 20.86
C GLY A 146 26.41 -1.61 19.44
N ALA A 147 26.07 -2.85 19.04
CA ALA A 147 26.37 -3.38 17.71
C ALA A 147 25.20 -3.21 16.73
N VAL A 148 25.50 -3.11 15.44
CA VAL A 148 24.50 -3.27 14.38
C VAL A 148 24.32 -4.76 14.08
N VAL A 149 23.12 -5.28 14.28
CA VAL A 149 22.85 -6.72 14.12
C VAL A 149 22.38 -7.03 12.70
N LEU A 150 23.11 -7.91 12.01
CA LEU A 150 22.70 -8.55 10.77
C LEU A 150 21.98 -9.86 11.13
N SER A 151 20.65 -9.84 11.10
CA SER A 151 19.80 -10.87 11.70
C SER A 151 19.61 -12.14 10.84
N THR A 152 20.05 -12.11 9.59
CA THR A 152 19.95 -13.22 8.63
C THR A 152 21.31 -13.87 8.39
N PRO A 153 21.36 -15.17 8.06
CA PRO A 153 22.61 -15.80 7.67
C PRO A 153 23.15 -15.15 6.39
N PRO A 154 24.49 -15.12 6.21
CA PRO A 154 25.08 -14.66 4.96
C PRO A 154 24.56 -15.51 3.80
N MET A 155 24.45 -14.91 2.61
CA MET A 155 24.10 -15.66 1.42
C MET A 155 25.13 -16.79 1.21
N PRO A 156 24.69 -18.01 0.86
CA PRO A 156 25.61 -19.07 0.46
C PRO A 156 26.47 -18.60 -0.70
N MET A 157 27.78 -18.83 -0.60
CA MET A 157 28.75 -18.60 -1.68
C MET A 157 28.83 -19.81 -2.60
#